data_AF-A0A967YP56-F1
#
_entry.id   AF-A0A967YP56-F1
#
_cell.length_a   1.000
_cell.length_b   1.000
_cell.length_c   1.000
_cell.angle_alpha   90.00
_cell.angle_beta   90.00
_cell.angle_gamma   90.00
#
_symmetry.space_group_name_H-M   'P 1'
#
loop_
_entity.id
_entity.type
_entity.pdbx_description
1 polymer ?
#
loop_
_entity_poly.entity_id
_entity_poly.type
_entity_poly.pdbx_seq_one_letter_code
_entity_poly.pdbx_strand_id
1 'polypeptide(L)'
;AIGDNLLAEFASAVDAVDCAVAIQQKLAELNSDLTGERKMHFRIGVNLGDVVEEGGRIYGDGVNIAARIEALAEAGGICISRNIFEQVKNKLKLGYEYIGEHPVKNIAEPVRAYRILMESSPDVPDKGERPEVSVKPSVAVLPFDNISGDPEQEYFSDGITEEIITALSKVPKMFVIARNSTFTYKGKPVKVQQVGQELGVRYVLEGSVRKAGN
;
A
#
# COMPACT_ATOMS: atom_id res chain seq x y z
N ALA A 1 29.66 -9.08 8.69
CA ALA A 1 29.08 -8.09 9.61
C ALA A 1 27.96 -8.79 10.36
N ILE A 2 27.93 -8.69 11.69
CA ILE A 2 26.81 -9.19 12.50
C ILE A 2 25.64 -8.27 12.13
N GLY A 3 24.76 -8.75 11.26
CA GLY A 3 23.74 -7.94 10.61
C GLY A 3 22.49 -7.86 11.45
N ASP A 4 21.85 -6.70 11.45
CA ASP A 4 20.61 -6.39 12.19
C ASP A 4 19.36 -7.13 11.67
N ASN A 5 19.55 -8.27 10.99
CA ASN A 5 18.51 -9.05 10.35
C ASN A 5 18.32 -10.38 11.09
N LEU A 6 17.10 -10.61 11.59
CA LEU A 6 16.68 -11.87 12.17
C LEU A 6 15.90 -12.69 11.12
N LEU A 7 16.18 -13.99 11.03
CA LEU A 7 15.39 -14.93 10.25
C LEU A 7 14.77 -15.95 11.20
N ALA A 8 13.49 -16.24 11.03
CA ALA A 8 12.75 -17.24 11.79
C ALA A 8 11.90 -18.09 10.84
N GLU A 9 11.83 -19.38 11.13
CA GLU A 9 11.01 -20.35 10.39
C GLU A 9 9.84 -20.82 11.25
N PHE A 10 8.69 -21.04 10.61
CA PHE A 10 7.49 -21.54 11.26
C PHE A 10 6.89 -22.65 10.40
N ALA A 11 6.37 -23.69 11.05
CA ALA A 11 5.64 -24.75 10.38
C ALA A 11 4.25 -24.32 9.86
N SER A 12 3.76 -23.14 10.30
CA SER A 12 2.42 -22.62 10.01
C SER A 12 2.51 -21.16 9.56
N ALA A 13 1.88 -20.85 8.42
CA ALA A 13 1.79 -19.47 7.93
C ALA A 13 0.97 -18.57 8.88
N VAL A 14 0.01 -19.14 9.59
CA VAL A 14 -0.80 -18.41 10.57
C VAL A 14 0.08 -17.99 11.74
N ASP A 15 0.84 -18.93 12.30
CA ASP A 15 1.72 -18.72 13.45
C ASP A 15 2.82 -17.71 13.12
N ALA A 16 3.36 -17.77 11.89
CA ALA A 16 4.33 -16.80 11.41
C ALA A 16 3.77 -15.37 11.40
N VAL A 17 2.53 -15.20 10.92
CA VAL A 17 1.88 -13.89 10.85
C VAL A 17 1.46 -13.40 12.23
N ASP A 18 0.88 -14.25 13.07
CA ASP A 18 0.53 -13.89 14.45
C ASP A 18 1.77 -13.49 15.25
N CYS A 19 2.88 -14.22 15.08
CA CYS A 19 4.16 -13.87 15.69
C CYS A 19 4.66 -12.51 15.21
N ALA A 20 4.62 -12.24 13.90
CA ALA A 20 5.01 -10.95 13.34
C ALA A 20 4.18 -9.79 13.91
N VAL A 21 2.86 -9.98 14.03
CA VAL A 21 1.94 -8.99 14.63
C VAL A 21 2.27 -8.77 16.11
N ALA A 22 2.46 -9.85 16.88
CA ALA A 22 2.81 -9.77 18.28
C ALA A 22 4.16 -9.05 18.51
N ILE A 23 5.15 -9.29 17.65
CA ILE A 23 6.44 -8.59 17.69
C ILE A 23 6.25 -7.09 17.47
N GLN A 24 5.51 -6.68 16.44
CA GLN A 24 5.29 -5.26 16.16
C GLN A 24 4.51 -4.55 17.27
N GLN A 25 3.48 -5.21 17.83
CA GLN A 25 2.73 -4.69 18.97
C GLN A 25 3.64 -4.54 20.19
N LYS A 26 4.47 -5.53 20.50
CA LYS A 26 5.39 -5.47 21.63
C LYS A 26 6.44 -4.39 21.47
N LEU A 27 6.98 -4.22 20.26
CA LEU A 27 7.92 -3.15 19.95
C LEU A 27 7.24 -1.78 20.03
N ALA A 28 5.99 -1.64 19.63
CA ALA A 28 5.23 -0.40 19.78
C ALA A 28 5.04 -0.02 21.26
N GLU A 29 4.71 -0.99 22.12
CA GLU A 29 4.66 -0.80 23.58
C GLU A 29 6.00 -0.33 24.13
N LEU A 30 7.10 -1.04 23.80
CA LEU A 30 8.44 -0.70 24.29
C LEU A 30 8.91 0.67 23.78
N ASN A 31 8.55 1.03 22.55
CA ASN A 31 8.88 2.32 21.96
C ASN A 31 8.04 3.48 22.53
N SER A 32 6.91 3.21 23.20
CA SER A 32 6.06 4.27 23.77
C SER A 32 6.77 5.06 24.89
N ASP A 33 7.65 4.39 25.63
CA ASP A 33 8.45 4.98 26.72
C ASP A 33 9.78 5.60 26.23
N LEU A 34 10.09 5.49 24.94
CA LEU A 34 11.36 5.90 24.36
C LEU A 34 11.20 7.16 23.49
N THR A 35 12.19 8.05 23.57
CA THR A 35 12.21 9.30 22.79
C THR A 35 13.02 9.14 21.50
N GLY A 36 12.48 9.64 20.38
CA GLY A 36 13.21 9.86 19.12
C GLY A 36 14.07 8.68 18.67
N GLU A 37 15.37 8.93 18.51
CA GLU A 37 16.39 8.00 17.98
C GLU A 37 16.54 6.67 18.74
N ARG A 38 15.95 6.55 19.94
CA ARG A 38 15.95 5.29 20.71
C ARG A 38 14.85 4.33 20.31
N LYS A 39 13.86 4.78 19.51
CA LYS A 39 12.79 3.92 19.02
C LYS A 39 13.35 2.97 17.96
N MET A 40 13.18 1.67 18.18
CA MET A 40 13.59 0.65 17.23
C MET A 40 12.39 0.25 16.38
N HIS A 41 12.43 0.58 15.10
CA HIS A 41 11.38 0.21 14.14
C HIS A 41 11.84 -0.93 13.26
N PHE A 42 11.33 -2.12 13.55
CA PHE A 42 11.62 -3.31 12.75
C PHE A 42 10.71 -3.36 11.53
N ARG A 43 11.25 -3.85 10.43
CA ARG A 43 10.48 -4.25 9.24
C ARG A 43 10.39 -5.77 9.23
N ILE A 44 9.22 -6.30 8.93
CA ILE A 44 9.01 -7.76 8.90
C ILE A 44 8.45 -8.16 7.54
N GLY A 45 9.07 -9.17 6.93
CA GLY A 45 8.61 -9.82 5.71
C GLY A 45 8.29 -11.28 5.95
N VAL A 46 7.09 -11.72 5.57
CA VAL A 46 6.67 -13.13 5.68
C VAL A 46 6.46 -13.71 4.30
N ASN A 47 7.12 -14.83 4.02
CA ASN A 47 6.95 -15.58 2.79
C ASN A 47 6.79 -17.08 3.07
N LEU A 48 6.09 -17.76 2.17
CA LEU A 48 6.05 -19.22 2.11
C LEU A 48 6.82 -19.68 0.89
N GLY A 49 7.77 -20.60 1.11
CA GLY A 49 8.53 -21.23 0.06
C GLY A 49 9.46 -22.29 0.62
N ASP A 50 10.06 -23.07 -0.27
CA ASP A 50 10.98 -24.13 0.11
C ASP A 50 12.27 -23.52 0.68
N VAL A 51 12.71 -24.08 1.80
CA VAL A 51 13.95 -23.73 2.48
C VAL A 51 14.73 -25.02 2.77
N VAL A 52 16.05 -24.92 2.69
CA VAL A 52 16.98 -25.99 3.01
C VAL A 52 17.85 -25.53 4.17
N GLU A 53 17.89 -26.30 5.25
CA GLU A 53 18.77 -26.06 6.37
C GLU A 53 20.05 -26.89 6.23
N GLU A 54 21.20 -26.22 6.17
CA GLU A 54 22.51 -26.90 6.16
C GLU A 54 23.45 -26.20 7.16
N GLY A 55 23.89 -26.95 8.17
CA GLY A 55 24.82 -26.43 9.20
C GLY A 55 24.26 -25.29 10.05
N GLY A 56 22.94 -25.29 10.33
CA GLY A 56 22.28 -24.24 11.13
C GLY A 56 22.05 -22.92 10.38
N ARG A 57 22.21 -22.92 9.05
CA ARG A 57 21.90 -21.79 8.18
C ARG A 57 20.82 -22.20 7.19
N ILE A 58 19.84 -21.32 7.02
CA ILE A 58 18.69 -21.53 6.13
C ILE A 58 19.01 -20.89 4.78
N TYR A 59 18.86 -21.67 3.71
CA TYR A 59 19.07 -21.27 2.33
C TYR A 59 17.84 -21.58 1.48
N GLY A 60 17.68 -20.87 0.36
CA GLY A 60 16.62 -21.14 -0.62
C GLY A 60 15.98 -19.87 -1.16
N ASP A 61 15.23 -20.02 -2.25
CA ASP A 61 14.51 -18.91 -2.86
C ASP A 61 13.47 -18.33 -1.90
N GLY A 62 12.90 -19.16 -1.02
CA GLY A 62 12.00 -18.73 0.05
C GLY A 62 12.59 -17.63 0.94
N VAL A 63 13.88 -17.72 1.27
CA VAL A 63 14.60 -16.73 2.09
C VAL A 63 14.84 -15.43 1.32
N ASN A 64 15.23 -15.53 0.05
CA ASN A 64 15.45 -14.36 -0.81
C ASN A 64 14.16 -13.56 -1.03
N ILE A 65 13.02 -14.26 -1.19
CA ILE A 65 11.71 -13.63 -1.27
C ILE A 65 11.35 -12.98 0.07
N ALA A 66 11.50 -13.68 1.20
CA ALA A 66 11.18 -13.14 2.51
C ALA A 66 11.93 -11.81 2.78
N ALA A 67 13.23 -11.78 2.49
CA ALA A 67 14.04 -10.57 2.60
C ALA A 67 13.58 -9.47 1.64
N ARG A 68 13.14 -9.82 0.41
CA ARG A 68 12.59 -8.83 -0.51
C ARG A 68 11.26 -8.28 -0.01
N ILE A 69 10.40 -9.11 0.54
CA ILE A 69 9.11 -8.72 1.12
C ILE A 69 9.34 -7.81 2.34
N GLU A 70 10.31 -8.11 3.19
CA GLU A 70 10.70 -7.26 4.32
C GLU A 70 11.11 -5.86 3.85
N ALA A 71 11.91 -5.77 2.80
CA ALA A 71 12.34 -4.48 2.24
C ALA A 71 11.19 -3.62 1.68
N LEU A 72 10.00 -4.20 1.44
CA LEU A 72 8.80 -3.48 1.05
C LEU A 72 7.99 -2.95 2.25
N ALA A 73 8.25 -3.46 3.46
CA ALA A 73 7.57 -3.00 4.66
C ALA A 73 8.03 -1.59 5.03
N GLU A 74 7.10 -0.79 5.54
CA GLU A 74 7.44 0.48 6.18
C GLU A 74 8.03 0.21 7.57
N ALA A 75 8.71 1.19 8.17
CA ALA A 75 9.28 1.05 9.51
C ALA A 75 8.16 0.73 10.54
N GLY A 76 8.26 -0.41 11.25
CA GLY A 76 7.18 -0.91 12.11
C GLY A 76 6.08 -1.68 11.38
N GLY A 77 6.24 -1.92 10.08
CA GLY A 77 5.27 -2.58 9.22
C GLY A 77 5.54 -4.08 9.02
N ILE A 78 4.50 -4.76 8.52
CA ILE A 78 4.57 -6.16 8.09
C ILE A 78 4.10 -6.26 6.65
N CYS A 79 4.92 -6.87 5.81
CA CYS A 79 4.56 -7.25 4.45
C CYS A 79 4.55 -8.77 4.32
N ILE A 80 3.64 -9.30 3.51
CA ILE A 80 3.46 -10.72 3.27
C ILE A 80 3.36 -11.01 1.77
N SER A 81 3.84 -12.16 1.33
CA SER A 81 3.61 -12.61 -0.05
C SER A 81 2.17 -13.08 -0.26
N ARG A 82 1.72 -13.15 -1.53
CA ARG A 82 0.40 -13.68 -1.87
C ARG A 82 0.13 -15.05 -1.25
N ASN A 83 1.10 -15.94 -1.24
CA ASN A 83 0.91 -17.29 -0.73
C ASN A 83 0.58 -17.29 0.77
N ILE A 84 1.21 -16.41 1.54
CA ILE A 84 0.87 -16.19 2.95
C ILE A 84 -0.53 -15.59 3.07
N PHE A 85 -0.81 -14.51 2.31
CA PHE A 85 -2.12 -13.86 2.31
C PHE A 85 -3.27 -14.85 2.07
N GLU A 86 -3.16 -15.72 1.07
CA GLU A 86 -4.16 -16.74 0.77
C GLU A 86 -4.40 -17.72 1.93
N GLN A 87 -3.36 -18.03 2.71
CA GLN A 87 -3.48 -18.92 3.87
C GLN A 87 -4.09 -18.26 5.10
N VAL A 88 -3.88 -16.96 5.29
CA VAL A 88 -4.25 -16.26 6.53
C VAL A 88 -5.51 -15.39 6.42
N LYS A 89 -5.90 -14.94 5.21
CA LYS A 89 -7.01 -13.97 5.02
C LYS A 89 -8.35 -14.37 5.64
N ASN A 90 -8.62 -15.67 5.76
CA ASN A 90 -9.85 -16.20 6.34
C ASN A 90 -9.68 -16.73 7.78
N LYS A 91 -8.44 -16.74 8.29
CA LYS A 91 -8.09 -17.30 9.60
C LYS A 91 -7.78 -16.19 10.60
N LEU A 92 -7.13 -15.12 10.15
CA LEU A 92 -6.75 -13.98 10.96
C LEU A 92 -7.60 -12.76 10.60
N LYS A 93 -8.22 -12.16 11.62
CA LYS A 93 -9.05 -10.95 11.51
C LYS A 93 -8.16 -9.71 11.47
N LEU A 94 -7.40 -9.55 10.38
CA LEU A 94 -6.53 -8.41 10.14
C LEU A 94 -6.95 -7.70 8.86
N GLY A 95 -6.60 -6.42 8.72
CA GLY A 95 -6.71 -5.74 7.44
C GLY A 95 -5.53 -6.08 6.53
N TYR A 96 -5.76 -6.13 5.22
CA TYR A 96 -4.72 -6.39 4.24
C TYR A 96 -4.84 -5.41 3.07
N GLU A 97 -3.73 -4.82 2.66
CA GLU A 97 -3.65 -3.91 1.52
C GLU A 97 -2.74 -4.51 0.45
N TYR A 98 -3.23 -4.64 -0.79
CA TYR A 98 -2.40 -5.10 -1.90
C TYR A 98 -1.46 -3.99 -2.37
N ILE A 99 -0.15 -4.26 -2.40
CA ILE A 99 0.88 -3.26 -2.74
C ILE A 99 1.58 -3.53 -4.08
N GLY A 100 0.98 -4.37 -4.93
CA GLY A 100 1.43 -4.63 -6.30
C GLY A 100 2.37 -5.83 -6.46
N GLU A 101 2.91 -5.94 -7.67
CA GLU A 101 3.86 -6.97 -8.08
C GLU A 101 5.29 -6.44 -8.03
N HIS A 102 6.19 -7.23 -7.44
CA HIS A 102 7.59 -6.83 -7.22
C HIS A 102 8.55 -7.85 -7.80
N PRO A 103 9.45 -7.46 -8.71
CA PRO A 103 10.44 -8.38 -9.28
C PRO A 103 11.49 -8.74 -8.23
N VAL A 104 11.83 -10.02 -8.15
CA VAL A 104 12.86 -10.55 -7.26
C VAL A 104 13.99 -11.12 -8.12
N LYS A 105 15.24 -10.83 -7.74
CA LYS A 105 16.39 -11.43 -8.43
C LYS A 105 16.28 -12.96 -8.30
N ASN A 106 16.48 -13.66 -9.42
CA ASN A 106 16.46 -15.12 -9.53
C ASN A 106 15.07 -15.78 -9.46
N ILE A 107 13.98 -15.04 -9.67
CA ILE A 107 12.62 -15.59 -9.74
C ILE A 107 11.96 -15.13 -11.04
N ALA A 108 11.40 -16.09 -11.78
CA ALA A 108 10.81 -15.83 -13.09
C ALA A 108 9.52 -15.00 -13.00
N GLU A 109 8.69 -15.23 -11.98
CA GLU A 109 7.44 -14.51 -11.78
C GLU A 109 7.57 -13.42 -10.70
N PRO A 110 7.04 -12.20 -10.94
CA PRO A 110 6.97 -11.17 -9.92
C PRO A 110 6.21 -11.62 -8.67
N VAL A 111 6.72 -11.26 -7.49
CA VAL A 111 6.06 -11.59 -6.23
C VAL A 111 5.00 -10.54 -5.92
N ARG A 112 3.75 -10.98 -5.81
CA ARG A 112 2.62 -10.17 -5.32
C ARG A 112 2.74 -10.00 -3.81
N ALA A 113 2.73 -8.77 -3.35
CA ALA A 113 2.90 -8.44 -1.93
C ALA A 113 1.68 -7.73 -1.35
N TYR A 114 1.44 -7.95 -0.06
CA TYR A 114 0.38 -7.34 0.72
C TYR A 114 0.96 -6.77 2.01
N ARG A 115 0.44 -5.63 2.45
CA ARG A 115 0.72 -5.05 3.75
C ARG A 115 -0.36 -5.47 4.74
N ILE A 116 0.04 -5.82 5.96
CA ILE A 116 -0.91 -6.04 7.06
C ILE A 116 -1.23 -4.69 7.70
N LEU A 117 -2.52 -4.37 7.75
CA LEU A 117 -3.05 -3.20 8.44
C LEU A 117 -3.34 -3.61 9.88
N MET A 118 -2.43 -3.24 10.78
CA MET A 118 -2.65 -3.38 12.22
C MET A 118 -3.56 -2.23 12.66
N GLU A 119 -4.70 -2.55 13.29
CA GLU A 119 -5.56 -1.53 13.91
C GLU A 119 -4.71 -0.75 14.92
N SER A 120 -4.55 0.53 14.64
CA SER A 120 -3.73 1.42 15.46
C SER A 120 -4.40 1.55 16.81
N SER A 121 -3.73 1.14 17.89
CA SER A 121 -4.06 1.65 19.21
C SER A 121 -3.98 3.19 19.19
N PRO A 122 -4.95 3.90 19.79
CA PRO A 122 -5.01 5.36 19.76
C PRO A 122 -4.02 5.99 20.75
N ASP A 123 -3.55 7.21 20.40
CA ASP A 123 -2.69 8.17 21.12
C ASP A 123 -1.16 7.91 21.09
N VAL A 124 -0.29 8.82 20.63
CA VAL A 124 -0.28 10.30 20.82
C VAL A 124 0.16 11.04 19.53
N PRO A 125 -0.34 12.27 19.27
CA PRO A 125 0.11 13.11 18.16
C PRO A 125 1.47 13.74 18.46
N ASP A 126 2.47 13.44 17.62
CA ASP A 126 3.75 14.15 17.63
C ASP A 126 3.70 15.34 16.66
N LYS A 127 3.57 16.54 17.25
CA LYS A 127 3.84 17.81 16.58
C LYS A 127 5.35 18.04 16.60
N GLY A 128 6.02 17.68 15.51
CA GLY A 128 7.40 18.09 15.27
C GLY A 128 8.15 17.06 14.47
N GLU A 129 8.34 17.33 13.19
CA GLU A 129 9.16 16.54 12.26
C GLU A 129 8.63 15.14 11.92
N ARG A 130 7.65 15.10 11.03
CA ARG A 130 7.40 13.92 10.19
C ARG A 130 8.55 13.78 9.18
N PRO A 131 9.34 12.69 9.15
CA PRO A 131 9.65 12.09 7.87
C PRO A 131 8.36 11.39 7.45
N GLU A 132 7.62 12.02 6.54
CA GLU A 132 6.49 11.39 5.87
C GLU A 132 6.92 10.01 5.40
N VAL A 133 6.30 8.96 5.95
CA VAL A 133 6.28 7.67 5.25
C VAL A 133 5.49 7.94 3.99
N SER A 134 6.21 8.14 2.88
CA SER A 134 5.61 8.50 1.60
C SER A 134 4.90 7.28 1.02
N VAL A 135 3.69 7.01 1.51
CA VAL A 135 2.64 6.49 0.65
C VAL A 135 2.45 7.60 -0.39
N LYS A 136 3.12 7.49 -1.55
CA LYS A 136 3.06 8.52 -2.60
C LYS A 136 1.59 8.91 -2.77
N PRO A 137 1.19 10.17 -2.49
CA PRO A 137 -0.21 10.56 -2.62
C PRO A 137 -0.71 10.19 -4.01
N SER A 138 -1.68 9.29 -4.10
CA SER A 138 -2.23 8.81 -5.36
C SER A 138 -3.65 9.31 -5.55
N VAL A 139 -3.94 9.86 -6.72
CA VAL A 139 -5.22 10.49 -7.02
C VAL A 139 -5.74 10.08 -8.39
N ALA A 140 -7.00 9.68 -8.43
CA ALA A 140 -7.78 9.56 -9.67
C ALA A 140 -8.72 10.77 -9.78
N VAL A 141 -8.82 11.36 -10.96
CA VAL A 141 -9.80 12.41 -11.26
C VAL A 141 -10.85 11.79 -12.17
N LEU A 142 -12.07 11.65 -11.66
CA LEU A 142 -13.20 11.17 -12.45
C LEU A 142 -13.66 12.28 -13.42
N PRO A 143 -14.22 11.90 -14.59
CA PRO A 143 -14.86 12.86 -15.49
C PRO A 143 -15.90 13.68 -14.74
N PHE A 144 -15.79 15.01 -14.83
CA PHE A 144 -16.74 15.88 -14.16
C PHE A 144 -18.08 15.87 -14.90
N ASP A 145 -19.16 15.82 -14.15
CA ASP A 145 -20.50 15.85 -14.71
C ASP A 145 -20.85 17.23 -15.28
N ASN A 146 -21.43 17.25 -16.47
CA ASN A 146 -21.98 18.46 -17.05
C ASN A 146 -23.41 18.69 -16.54
N ILE A 147 -23.57 19.61 -15.58
CA ILE A 147 -24.89 19.96 -15.01
C ILE A 147 -25.57 21.14 -15.73
N SER A 148 -25.04 21.52 -16.90
CA SER A 148 -25.55 22.60 -17.75
C SER A 148 -26.64 22.11 -18.73
N GLY A 149 -26.73 20.79 -18.95
CA GLY A 149 -27.72 20.14 -19.82
C GLY A 149 -27.47 20.28 -21.32
N ASP A 150 -26.39 20.94 -21.72
CA ASP A 150 -26.01 21.18 -23.11
C ASP A 150 -24.87 20.20 -23.53
N PRO A 151 -25.12 19.27 -24.47
CA PRO A 151 -24.11 18.31 -24.94
C PRO A 151 -22.88 18.95 -25.57
N GLU A 152 -22.96 20.17 -26.11
CA GLU A 152 -21.79 20.86 -26.67
C GLU A 152 -20.78 21.25 -25.57
N GLN A 153 -21.24 21.33 -24.32
CA GLN A 153 -20.42 21.67 -23.14
C GLN A 153 -19.76 20.44 -22.50
N GLU A 154 -19.99 19.24 -23.05
CA GLU A 154 -19.33 18.00 -22.60
C GLU A 154 -17.81 18.04 -22.84
N TYR A 155 -17.39 18.69 -23.95
CA TYR A 155 -15.97 18.94 -24.20
C TYR A 155 -15.36 19.86 -23.14
N PHE A 156 -16.15 20.78 -22.57
CA PHE A 156 -15.69 21.69 -21.53
C PHE A 156 -15.47 20.96 -20.21
N SER A 157 -16.39 20.11 -19.76
CA SER A 157 -16.19 19.28 -18.55
C SER A 157 -15.03 18.30 -18.70
N ASP A 158 -14.87 17.70 -19.89
CA ASP A 158 -13.73 16.85 -20.22
C ASP A 158 -12.40 17.62 -20.20
N GLY A 159 -12.39 18.82 -20.78
CA GLY A 159 -11.21 19.69 -20.81
C GLY A 159 -10.77 20.11 -19.41
N ILE A 160 -11.70 20.50 -18.54
CA ILE A 160 -11.42 20.81 -17.13
C ILE A 160 -10.87 19.59 -16.39
N THR A 161 -11.46 18.41 -16.62
CA THR A 161 -10.96 17.16 -16.02
C THR A 161 -9.49 16.90 -16.43
N GLU A 162 -9.18 17.08 -17.71
CA GLU A 162 -7.84 16.89 -18.26
C GLU A 162 -6.83 17.92 -17.75
N GLU A 163 -7.26 19.18 -17.60
CA GLU A 163 -6.43 20.24 -17.04
C GLU A 163 -6.10 19.98 -15.57
N ILE A 164 -7.06 19.47 -14.79
CA ILE A 164 -6.83 19.06 -13.39
C ILE A 164 -5.85 17.88 -13.32
N ILE A 165 -6.03 16.84 -14.14
CA ILE A 165 -5.08 15.71 -14.22
C ILE A 165 -3.68 16.22 -14.55
N THR A 166 -3.57 17.14 -15.51
CA THR A 166 -2.30 17.73 -15.95
C THR A 166 -1.66 18.56 -14.85
N ALA A 167 -2.44 19.38 -14.13
CA ALA A 167 -1.97 20.19 -13.02
C ALA A 167 -1.47 19.31 -11.85
N LEU A 168 -2.25 18.30 -11.47
CA LEU A 168 -1.88 17.34 -10.41
C LEU A 168 -0.64 16.52 -10.78
N SER A 169 -0.47 16.18 -12.07
CA SER A 169 0.70 15.41 -12.54
C SER A 169 2.02 16.16 -12.40
N LYS A 170 1.97 17.49 -12.28
CA LYS A 170 3.15 18.34 -12.04
C LYS A 170 3.50 18.45 -10.55
N VAL A 171 2.66 17.95 -9.65
CA VAL A 171 2.91 17.98 -8.21
C VAL A 171 3.97 16.93 -7.86
N PRO A 172 5.13 17.33 -7.31
CA PRO A 172 6.18 16.39 -6.94
C PRO A 172 5.66 15.36 -5.93
N LYS A 173 6.08 14.10 -6.11
CA LYS A 173 5.71 12.95 -5.26
C LYS A 173 4.24 12.52 -5.32
N MET A 174 3.41 13.06 -6.23
CA MET A 174 2.02 12.65 -6.44
C MET A 174 1.90 11.67 -7.62
N PHE A 175 1.18 10.56 -7.44
CA PHE A 175 0.89 9.58 -8.49
C PHE A 175 -0.52 9.80 -9.03
N VAL A 176 -0.63 10.32 -10.25
CA VAL A 176 -1.92 10.64 -10.86
C VAL A 176 -2.31 9.55 -11.85
N ILE A 177 -3.54 9.06 -11.76
CA ILE A 177 -4.07 8.08 -12.71
C ILE A 177 -4.28 8.76 -14.07
N ALA A 178 -3.81 8.11 -15.12
CA ALA A 178 -3.95 8.61 -16.48
C ALA A 178 -5.42 8.74 -16.89
N ARG A 179 -5.72 9.79 -17.67
CA ARG A 179 -7.04 10.12 -18.23
C ARG A 179 -7.78 8.90 -18.78
N ASN A 180 -7.10 8.06 -19.57
CA ASN A 180 -7.74 6.90 -20.22
C ASN A 180 -8.33 5.90 -19.22
N SER A 181 -7.73 5.75 -18.04
CA SER A 181 -8.21 4.84 -17.01
C SER A 181 -9.43 5.40 -16.28
N THR A 182 -9.46 6.69 -15.96
CA THR A 182 -10.59 7.31 -15.25
C THR A 182 -11.79 7.59 -16.17
N PHE A 183 -11.56 7.81 -17.46
CA PHE A 183 -12.65 8.04 -18.44
C PHE A 183 -13.49 6.79 -18.73
N THR A 184 -13.04 5.59 -18.33
CA THR A 184 -13.85 4.37 -18.41
C THR A 184 -15.09 4.39 -17.52
N TYR A 185 -15.11 5.28 -16.52
CA TYR A 185 -16.20 5.48 -15.58
C TYR A 185 -17.21 6.56 -16.04
N LYS A 186 -16.94 7.25 -17.15
CA LYS A 186 -17.80 8.32 -17.66
C LYS A 186 -19.21 7.81 -17.95
N GLY A 187 -20.23 8.53 -17.47
CA GLY A 187 -21.64 8.22 -17.69
C GLY A 187 -22.13 6.92 -17.01
N LYS A 188 -21.32 6.33 -16.12
CA LYS A 188 -21.69 5.14 -15.36
C LYS A 188 -21.98 5.50 -13.90
N PRO A 189 -23.02 4.92 -13.29
CA PRO A 189 -23.23 5.04 -11.85
C PRO A 189 -22.18 4.18 -11.14
N VAL A 190 -21.11 4.80 -10.66
CA VAL A 190 -20.04 4.12 -9.90
C VAL A 190 -19.90 4.73 -8.51
N LYS A 191 -19.59 3.87 -7.52
CA LYS A 191 -19.28 4.34 -6.16
C LYS A 191 -17.82 4.75 -6.09
N VAL A 192 -17.54 5.95 -5.60
CA VAL A 192 -16.17 6.50 -5.43
C VAL A 192 -15.23 5.53 -4.70
N GLN A 193 -15.74 4.85 -3.68
CA GLN A 193 -14.99 3.86 -2.89
C GLN A 193 -14.53 2.68 -3.76
N GLN A 194 -15.39 2.22 -4.67
CA GLN A 194 -15.08 1.14 -5.60
C GLN A 194 -14.03 1.59 -6.62
N VAL A 195 -14.16 2.81 -7.17
CA VAL A 195 -13.17 3.39 -8.08
C VAL A 195 -11.80 3.48 -7.42
N GLY A 196 -11.75 3.93 -6.16
CA GLY A 196 -10.50 4.01 -5.39
C GLY A 196 -9.82 2.63 -5.23
N GLN A 197 -10.62 1.60 -4.95
CA GLN A 197 -10.13 0.22 -4.84
C GLN A 197 -9.68 -0.36 -6.18
N GLU A 198 -10.46 -0.18 -7.25
CA GLU A 198 -10.14 -0.70 -8.59
C GLU A 198 -8.90 -0.05 -9.20
N LEU A 199 -8.73 1.26 -8.98
CA LEU A 199 -7.59 2.01 -9.50
C LEU A 199 -6.38 2.02 -8.55
N GLY A 200 -6.51 1.47 -7.34
CA GLY A 200 -5.45 1.45 -6.33
C GLY A 200 -5.02 2.85 -5.88
N VAL A 201 -5.96 3.79 -5.78
CA VAL A 201 -5.69 5.18 -5.38
C VAL A 201 -6.22 5.51 -4.00
N ARG A 202 -5.50 6.40 -3.31
CA ARG A 202 -5.88 6.89 -1.98
C ARG A 202 -6.98 7.93 -2.04
N TYR A 203 -6.98 8.74 -3.10
CA TYR A 203 -7.94 9.82 -3.29
C TYR A 203 -8.63 9.69 -4.65
N VAL A 204 -9.91 9.98 -4.66
CA VAL A 204 -10.69 10.12 -5.89
C VAL A 204 -11.34 11.50 -5.86
N LEU A 205 -11.12 12.27 -6.91
CA LEU A 205 -11.75 13.57 -7.12
C LEU A 205 -12.91 13.39 -8.09
N GLU A 206 -14.10 13.76 -7.65
CA GLU A 206 -15.31 13.84 -8.47
C GLU A 206 -15.95 15.22 -8.34
N GLY A 207 -16.80 15.58 -9.29
CA GLY A 207 -17.51 16.84 -9.25
C GLY A 207 -18.29 17.09 -10.52
N SER A 208 -18.87 18.28 -10.59
CA SER A 208 -19.64 18.74 -11.75
C SER A 208 -19.18 20.13 -12.18
N VAL A 209 -19.18 20.39 -13.48
CA VAL A 209 -18.92 21.71 -14.04
C VAL A 209 -20.23 22.35 -14.49
N ARG A 210 -20.39 23.64 -14.18
CA ARG A 210 -21.47 24.49 -14.70
C ARG A 210 -20.87 25.75 -15.29
N LYS A 211 -21.23 26.10 -16.52
CA LYS A 211 -20.94 27.43 -17.06
C LYS A 211 -21.83 28.47 -16.36
N ALA A 212 -21.24 29.48 -15.74
CA ALA A 212 -21.98 30.59 -15.13
C ALA A 212 -21.98 31.80 -16.08
N GLY A 213 -23.14 32.10 -16.67
CA GLY A 213 -23.37 33.33 -17.45
C GLY A 213 -22.77 33.33 -18.87
N ASN A 214 -23.37 34.13 -19.76
CA ASN A 214 -23.15 34.15 -21.22
C ASN A 214 -21.69 34.36 -21.62
#